data_AF-A0A927SQF0-F1
#
_entry.id   AF-A0A927SQF0-F1
#
_cell.length_a   1.000
_cell.length_b   1.000
_cell.length_c   1.000
_cell.angle_alpha   90.00
_cell.angle_beta   90.00
_cell.angle_gamma   90.00
#
_symmetry.space_group_name_H-M   'P 1'
#
loop_
_entity.id
_entity.type
_entity.pdbx_description
1 polymer ?
#
loop_
_entity_poly.entity_id
_entity_poly.type
_entity_poly.pdbx_seq_one_letter_code
_entity_poly.pdbx_strand_id
1 'polypeptide(L)'
;MKNLKNASEVYKLVQQLKKKVDFESLPLDEEIAVDNALEKLEQIFEPYDAKYRFAKEEEKRRKEAIKKLCAEEGHVGEWTEEKYPEWVNMGDLGDTQHVQIEKVRWKRKCTRCGKEEVTEVEPKEVTRAKKEKEIKELEEKLKKMKEEL
;
A
#
# COMPACT_ATOMS: atom_id res chain seq x y z
N MET A 1 -12.78 -5.88 11.43
CA MET A 1 -12.81 -4.43 11.13
C MET A 1 -14.16 -3.92 10.65
N LYS A 2 -14.87 -4.60 9.73
CA LYS A 2 -16.17 -4.13 9.20
C LYS A 2 -17.21 -3.82 10.30
N ASN A 3 -17.38 -4.70 11.28
CA ASN A 3 -18.34 -4.49 12.37
C ASN A 3 -17.99 -3.27 13.26
N LEU A 4 -16.70 -3.04 13.54
CA LEU A 4 -16.24 -1.86 14.28
C LEU A 4 -16.45 -0.57 13.48
N LYS A 5 -16.23 -0.60 12.15
CA LYS A 5 -16.50 0.54 11.27
C LYS A 5 -17.99 0.89 11.29
N ASN A 6 -18.86 -0.09 11.10
CA ASN A 6 -20.29 0.12 11.09
C ASN A 6 -20.78 0.66 12.44
N ALA A 7 -20.29 0.12 13.56
CA ALA A 7 -20.62 0.62 14.89
C ALA A 7 -20.13 2.06 15.13
N SER A 8 -18.92 2.40 14.66
CA SER A 8 -18.41 3.79 14.66
C SER A 8 -19.27 4.73 13.82
N GLU A 9 -19.77 4.26 12.67
CA GLU A 9 -20.68 5.02 11.82
C GLU A 9 -22.03 5.26 12.50
N VAL A 10 -22.59 4.24 13.17
CA VAL A 10 -23.82 4.38 13.97
C VAL A 10 -23.62 5.41 15.08
N TYR A 11 -22.51 5.34 15.83
CA TYR A 11 -22.20 6.36 16.85
C TYR A 11 -22.20 7.78 16.26
N LYS A 12 -21.54 7.99 15.12
CA LYS A 12 -21.52 9.29 14.43
C LYS A 12 -22.90 9.74 13.96
N LEU A 13 -23.74 8.82 13.50
CA LEU A 13 -25.12 9.11 13.11
C LEU A 13 -25.96 9.52 14.32
N VAL A 14 -25.81 8.85 15.46
CA VAL A 14 -26.49 9.23 16.72
C VAL A 14 -26.08 10.65 17.15
N GLN A 15 -24.77 10.96 17.11
CA GLN A 15 -24.25 12.31 17.37
C GLN A 15 -24.82 13.38 16.41
N GLN A 16 -25.00 13.03 15.13
CA GLN A 16 -25.60 13.93 14.14
C GLN A 16 -27.10 14.11 14.38
N LEU A 17 -27.81 13.05 14.79
CA LEU A 17 -29.23 13.11 15.09
C LEU A 17 -29.47 14.03 16.29
N LYS A 18 -28.73 13.83 17.38
CA LYS A 18 -28.81 14.67 18.60
C LYS A 18 -28.61 16.17 18.32
N LYS A 19 -27.78 16.52 17.33
CA LYS A 19 -27.58 17.91 16.88
C LYS A 19 -28.69 18.48 16.00
N LYS A 20 -29.49 17.62 15.36
CA LYS A 20 -30.54 18.01 14.41
C LYS A 20 -31.93 17.98 15.01
N VAL A 21 -32.12 17.28 16.13
CA VAL A 21 -33.39 17.29 16.85
C VAL A 21 -33.59 18.69 17.43
N ASP A 22 -34.70 19.32 17.04
CA ASP A 22 -35.17 20.57 17.62
C ASP A 22 -36.03 20.25 18.84
N PHE A 23 -35.36 20.04 19.98
CA PHE A 23 -36.02 19.65 21.22
C PHE A 23 -37.00 20.71 21.74
N GLU A 24 -36.79 21.99 21.41
CA GLU A 24 -37.66 23.11 21.83
C GLU A 24 -39.06 23.05 21.18
N SER A 25 -39.19 22.31 20.06
CA SER A 25 -40.45 22.14 19.34
C SER A 25 -41.31 20.95 19.82
N LEU A 26 -40.78 20.12 20.72
CA LEU A 26 -41.43 18.89 21.18
C LEU A 26 -42.17 19.09 22.51
N PRO A 27 -43.25 18.34 22.76
CA PRO A 27 -43.77 18.15 24.11
C PRO A 27 -42.68 17.60 25.05
N LEU A 28 -42.64 18.09 26.30
CA LEU A 28 -41.58 17.77 27.27
C LEU A 28 -41.38 16.27 27.49
N ASP A 29 -42.45 15.47 27.49
CA ASP A 29 -42.40 14.02 27.63
C ASP A 29 -41.77 13.32 26.42
N GLU A 30 -42.03 13.83 25.21
CA GLU A 30 -41.40 13.34 23.97
C GLU A 30 -39.93 13.75 23.90
N GLU A 31 -39.58 14.97 24.28
CA GLU A 31 -38.20 15.45 24.41
C GLU A 31 -37.38 14.50 25.30
N ILE A 32 -37.88 14.25 26.53
CA ILE A 32 -37.22 13.35 27.49
C ILE A 32 -37.08 11.94 26.92
N ALA A 33 -38.11 11.42 26.23
CA ALA A 33 -38.05 10.09 25.64
C ALA A 33 -36.99 9.98 24.54
N VAL A 34 -36.91 10.99 23.66
CA VAL A 34 -35.95 11.04 22.55
C VAL A 34 -34.52 11.18 23.08
N ASP A 35 -34.28 12.09 24.04
CA ASP A 35 -32.93 12.28 24.60
C ASP A 35 -32.44 11.02 25.31
N ASN A 36 -33.27 10.39 26.15
CA ASN A 36 -32.94 9.12 26.79
C ASN A 36 -32.65 7.99 25.79
N ALA A 37 -33.38 7.94 24.67
CA ALA A 37 -33.13 6.96 23.62
C ALA A 37 -31.78 7.21 22.93
N LEU A 38 -31.44 8.47 22.67
CA LEU A 38 -30.16 8.85 22.06
C LEU A 38 -28.99 8.58 23.00
N GLU A 39 -29.09 8.92 24.28
CA GLU A 39 -28.04 8.64 25.27
C GLU A 39 -27.74 7.14 25.39
N LYS A 40 -28.78 6.29 25.39
CA LYS A 40 -28.59 4.83 25.39
C LYS A 40 -27.83 4.36 24.16
N LEU A 41 -28.15 4.90 22.99
CA LEU A 41 -27.45 4.57 21.75
C LEU A 41 -26.00 5.08 21.79
N GLU A 42 -25.74 6.28 22.32
CA GLU A 42 -24.39 6.81 22.53
C GLU A 42 -23.56 5.85 23.40
N GLN A 43 -24.08 5.44 24.56
CA GLN A 43 -23.40 4.52 25.48
C GLN A 43 -23.12 3.15 24.84
N ILE A 44 -24.03 2.63 24.02
CA ILE A 44 -23.84 1.36 23.31
C ILE A 44 -22.70 1.47 22.29
N PHE A 45 -22.65 2.55 21.51
CA PHE A 45 -21.77 2.63 20.34
C PHE A 45 -20.45 3.38 20.57
N GLU A 46 -20.34 4.23 21.60
CA GLU A 46 -19.12 4.97 21.93
C GLU A 46 -17.89 4.06 22.09
N PRO A 47 -17.94 2.93 22.84
CA PRO A 47 -16.77 2.08 23.00
C PRO A 47 -16.30 1.47 21.67
N TYR A 48 -17.22 1.23 20.73
CA TYR A 48 -16.89 0.71 19.41
C TYR A 48 -16.24 1.78 18.53
N ASP A 49 -16.69 3.04 18.61
CA ASP A 49 -16.04 4.15 17.94
C ASP A 49 -14.62 4.36 18.44
N ALA A 50 -14.42 4.36 19.76
CA ALA A 50 -13.09 4.46 20.38
C ALA A 50 -12.15 3.33 19.91
N LYS A 51 -12.61 2.08 19.95
CA LYS A 51 -11.85 0.92 19.44
C LYS A 51 -11.54 1.02 17.96
N TYR A 52 -12.49 1.53 17.15
CA TYR A 52 -12.28 1.70 15.72
C TYR A 52 -11.22 2.77 15.43
N ARG A 53 -11.27 3.92 16.11
CA ARG A 53 -10.27 4.99 15.98
C ARG A 53 -8.88 4.50 16.38
N PHE A 54 -8.78 3.83 17.52
CA PHE A 54 -7.52 3.24 17.98
C PHE A 54 -6.94 2.27 16.94
N ALA A 55 -7.75 1.34 16.42
CA ALA A 55 -7.30 0.40 15.39
C ALA A 55 -6.82 1.10 14.10
N LYS A 56 -7.45 2.23 13.73
CA LYS A 56 -7.06 3.02 12.56
C LYS A 56 -5.76 3.78 12.77
N GLU A 57 -5.56 4.35 13.95
CA GLU A 57 -4.31 5.01 14.31
C GLU A 57 -3.15 4.00 14.37
N GLU A 58 -3.38 2.82 14.93
CA GLU A 58 -2.39 1.77 14.98
C GLU A 58 -2.02 1.25 13.58
N GLU A 59 -3.01 1.06 12.71
CA GLU A 59 -2.79 0.73 11.30
C GLU A 59 -1.93 1.80 10.60
N LYS A 60 -2.21 3.08 10.88
CA LYS A 60 -1.46 4.22 10.33
C LYS A 60 -0.02 4.22 10.84
N ARG A 61 0.19 4.09 12.16
CA ARG A 61 1.51 4.02 12.78
C ARG A 61 2.34 2.87 12.22
N ARG A 62 1.73 1.69 12.05
CA ARG A 62 2.39 0.53 11.45
C ARG A 62 2.82 0.80 10.00
N LYS A 63 1.96 1.43 9.19
CA LYS A 63 2.31 1.80 7.81
C LYS A 63 3.46 2.80 7.76
N GLU A 64 3.47 3.79 8.66
CA GLU A 64 4.54 4.77 8.77
C GLU A 64 5.86 4.12 9.21
N ALA A 65 5.83 3.22 10.18
CA ALA A 65 6.99 2.45 10.61
C ALA A 65 7.58 1.61 9.46
N ILE A 66 6.74 0.93 8.69
CA ILE A 66 7.16 0.17 7.50
C ILE A 66 7.80 1.09 6.45
N LYS A 67 7.27 2.30 6.24
CA LYS A 67 7.86 3.27 5.32
C LYS A 67 9.24 3.73 5.78
N LYS A 68 9.41 4.01 7.08
CA LYS A 68 10.72 4.37 7.67
C LYS A 68 11.73 3.23 7.49
N LEU A 69 11.33 2.01 7.80
CA LEU A 69 12.16 0.81 7.58
C LEU A 69 12.61 0.67 6.13
N CYS A 70 11.71 0.90 5.16
CA CYS A 70 12.08 0.85 3.74
C CYS A 70 12.99 2.01 3.30
N ALA A 71 12.92 3.16 3.96
CA ALA A 71 13.83 4.27 3.69
C ALA A 71 15.24 3.99 4.23
N GLU A 72 15.36 3.25 5.33
CA GLU A 72 16.63 2.88 5.96
C GLU A 72 17.29 1.66 5.31
N GLU A 73 16.53 0.57 5.11
CA GLU A 73 17.04 -0.70 4.59
C GLU A 73 16.95 -0.84 3.07
N GLY A 74 16.26 0.11 2.42
CA GLY A 74 15.85 -0.02 1.03
C GLY A 74 14.58 -0.85 0.85
N HIS A 75 14.07 -0.81 -0.37
CA HIS A 75 12.88 -1.54 -0.76
C HIS A 75 13.23 -2.98 -1.14
N VAL A 76 12.33 -3.92 -0.84
CA VAL A 76 12.47 -5.34 -1.14
C VAL A 76 11.37 -5.83 -2.05
N GLY A 77 11.67 -6.74 -2.96
CA GLY A 77 10.73 -7.31 -3.92
C GLY A 77 11.46 -7.90 -5.12
N GLU A 78 10.74 -8.64 -5.94
CA GLU A 78 11.29 -9.18 -7.18
C GLU A 78 11.35 -8.09 -8.26
N TRP A 79 12.48 -8.02 -8.94
CA TRP A 79 12.67 -7.16 -10.10
C TRP A 79 12.17 -7.87 -11.35
N THR A 80 11.30 -7.21 -12.09
CA THR A 80 10.81 -7.67 -13.39
C THR A 80 11.34 -6.75 -14.49
N GLU A 81 11.89 -7.35 -15.53
CA GLU A 81 12.27 -6.66 -16.76
C GLU A 81 11.02 -6.27 -17.55
N GLU A 82 10.98 -5.05 -18.06
CA GLU A 82 9.93 -4.56 -18.95
C GLU A 82 10.58 -3.80 -20.12
N LYS A 83 10.24 -4.24 -21.33
CA LYS A 83 10.60 -3.55 -22.57
C LYS A 83 9.53 -2.55 -22.94
N TYR A 84 9.94 -1.36 -23.37
CA TYR A 84 9.02 -0.32 -23.81
C TYR A 84 9.60 0.45 -25.01
N PRO A 85 8.75 0.85 -25.96
CA PRO A 85 9.19 1.70 -27.05
C PRO A 85 9.41 3.14 -26.58
N GLU A 86 10.45 3.78 -27.08
CA GLU A 86 10.71 5.21 -26.89
C GLU A 86 11.03 5.85 -28.24
N TRP A 87 10.50 7.05 -28.47
CA TRP A 87 10.84 7.85 -29.65
C TRP A 87 12.04 8.71 -29.33
N VAL A 88 13.14 8.51 -30.07
CA VAL A 88 14.36 9.30 -29.93
C VAL A 88 14.63 10.07 -31.22
N ASN A 89 15.20 11.26 -31.06
CA ASN A 89 15.68 12.05 -32.17
C ASN A 89 17.12 11.64 -32.49
N MET A 90 17.36 11.18 -33.71
CA MET A 90 18.70 10.79 -34.19
C MET A 90 19.29 11.81 -35.19
N GLY A 91 18.70 13.00 -35.30
CA GLY A 91 19.19 14.08 -36.15
C GLY A 91 19.95 15.17 -35.39
N ASP A 92 21.01 15.71 -36.01
CA ASP A 92 21.61 16.98 -35.59
C ASP A 92 20.71 18.17 -35.98
N LEU A 93 21.05 19.37 -35.48
CA LEU A 93 20.32 20.66 -35.43
C LEU A 93 19.67 21.22 -36.74
N GLY A 94 19.37 20.40 -37.75
CA GLY A 94 18.62 20.76 -38.97
C GLY A 94 17.74 19.65 -39.57
N ASP A 95 18.00 18.37 -39.27
CA ASP A 95 17.27 17.21 -39.85
C ASP A 95 16.72 16.32 -38.73
N THR A 96 15.63 16.73 -38.05
CA THR A 96 15.06 15.94 -36.97
C THR A 96 14.39 14.66 -37.49
N GLN A 97 15.11 13.54 -37.41
CA GLN A 97 14.58 12.20 -37.67
C GLN A 97 14.16 11.54 -36.34
N HIS A 98 12.87 11.27 -36.20
CA HIS A 98 12.34 10.54 -35.05
C HIS A 98 12.28 9.05 -35.38
N VAL A 99 12.94 8.24 -34.57
CA VAL A 99 12.93 6.78 -34.68
C VAL A 99 12.43 6.17 -33.38
N GLN A 100 11.73 5.04 -33.49
CA GLN A 100 11.29 4.29 -32.33
C GLN A 100 12.36 3.25 -31.99
N ILE A 101 12.88 3.30 -30.76
CA ILE A 101 13.82 2.33 -30.22
C ILE A 101 13.16 1.53 -29.09
N GLU A 102 13.61 0.29 -28.88
CA GLU A 102 13.20 -0.51 -27.71
C GLU A 102 14.17 -0.22 -26.55
N LYS A 103 13.63 0.27 -25.43
CA LYS A 103 14.34 0.43 -24.17
C LYS A 103 13.90 -0.64 -23.17
N VAL A 104 14.78 -0.91 -22.21
CA VAL A 104 14.52 -1.81 -21.09
C VAL A 104 14.47 -0.99 -19.81
N ARG A 105 13.48 -1.27 -18.97
CA ARG A 105 13.43 -0.82 -17.59
C ARG A 105 13.15 -2.00 -16.67
N TRP A 106 13.62 -1.88 -15.44
CA TRP A 106 13.37 -2.82 -14.38
C TRP A 106 12.38 -2.20 -13.41
N LYS A 107 11.40 -2.98 -13.02
CA LYS A 107 10.39 -2.59 -12.03
C LYS A 107 10.38 -3.54 -10.87
N ARG A 108 10.14 -3.05 -9.68
CA ARG A 108 9.74 -3.89 -8.55
C ARG A 108 8.66 -3.20 -7.73
N LYS A 109 7.78 -3.99 -7.14
CA LYS A 109 6.84 -3.52 -6.14
C LYS A 109 7.29 -3.98 -4.76
N CYS A 110 7.47 -3.02 -3.85
CA CYS A 110 7.97 -3.34 -2.53
C CYS A 110 6.96 -4.22 -1.77
N THR A 111 7.35 -5.41 -1.34
CA THR A 111 6.45 -6.34 -0.62
C THR A 111 6.10 -5.85 0.79
N ARG A 112 6.89 -4.94 1.36
CA ARG A 112 6.66 -4.32 2.67
C ARG A 112 5.67 -3.16 2.58
N CYS A 113 6.00 -2.13 1.78
CA CYS A 113 5.26 -0.87 1.75
C CYS A 113 4.41 -0.64 0.50
N GLY A 114 4.51 -1.51 -0.51
CA GLY A 114 3.78 -1.42 -1.77
C GLY A 114 4.28 -0.36 -2.75
N LYS A 115 5.34 0.38 -2.42
CA LYS A 115 5.94 1.38 -3.31
C LYS A 115 6.51 0.70 -4.55
N GLU A 116 6.24 1.27 -5.72
CA GLU A 116 6.83 0.83 -6.98
C GLU A 116 8.13 1.59 -7.23
N GLU A 117 9.16 0.85 -7.61
CA GLU A 117 10.45 1.38 -8.04
C GLU A 117 10.70 1.00 -9.48
N VAL A 118 11.26 1.94 -10.23
CA VAL A 118 11.57 1.79 -11.65
C VAL A 118 12.97 2.32 -11.90
N THR A 119 13.78 1.58 -12.67
CA THR A 119 15.13 1.99 -13.08
C THR A 119 15.40 1.51 -14.50
N GLU A 120 16.06 2.33 -15.32
CA GLU A 120 16.52 1.92 -16.65
C GLU A 120 17.84 1.12 -16.59
N VAL A 121 18.52 1.14 -15.43
CA VAL A 121 19.76 0.40 -15.19
C VAL A 121 19.46 -0.94 -14.52
N GLU A 122 20.12 -2.02 -14.95
CA GLU A 122 19.98 -3.34 -14.32
C GLU A 122 20.31 -3.27 -12.81
N PRO A 123 19.37 -3.67 -11.93
CA PRO A 123 19.58 -3.65 -10.50
C PRO A 123 20.69 -4.61 -10.07
N LYS A 124 21.48 -4.21 -9.08
CA LYS A 124 22.58 -5.04 -8.53
C LYS A 124 22.10 -6.40 -8.04
N GLU A 125 20.89 -6.47 -7.50
CA GLU A 125 20.27 -7.69 -7.01
C GLU A 125 19.99 -8.67 -8.16
N VAL A 126 19.57 -8.16 -9.33
CA VAL A 126 19.37 -8.98 -10.53
C VAL A 126 20.71 -9.51 -11.02
N THR A 127 21.72 -8.64 -11.14
CA THR A 127 23.07 -9.05 -11.58
C THR A 127 23.67 -10.09 -10.63
N ARG A 128 23.47 -9.92 -9.32
CA ARG A 128 23.93 -10.90 -8.32
C ARG A 128 23.20 -12.23 -8.46
N ALA A 129 21.88 -12.23 -8.61
CA ALA A 129 21.09 -13.45 -8.78
C ALA A 129 21.50 -14.23 -10.05
N LYS A 130 21.79 -13.53 -11.15
CA LYS A 130 22.33 -14.13 -12.38
C LYS A 130 23.65 -14.87 -12.11
N LYS A 131 24.59 -14.22 -11.41
CA LYS A 131 25.89 -14.82 -11.05
C LYS A 131 25.73 -16.03 -10.12
N GLU A 132 24.87 -15.95 -9.11
CA GLU A 132 24.61 -17.07 -8.21
C GLU A 132 24.01 -18.29 -8.95
N LYS A 133 23.14 -18.04 -9.95
CA LYS A 133 22.61 -19.09 -10.81
C LYS A 133 23.70 -19.73 -11.67
N GLU A 134 24.55 -18.92 -12.28
CA GLU A 134 25.69 -19.39 -13.10
C GLU A 134 26.64 -20.27 -12.28
N ILE A 135 26.97 -19.86 -11.04
CA ILE A 135 27.80 -20.64 -10.13
C ILE A 135 27.16 -22.01 -9.85
N LYS A 136 25.86 -22.04 -9.53
CA LYS A 136 25.14 -23.30 -9.28
C LYS A 136 25.13 -24.23 -10.50
N GLU A 137 24.92 -23.68 -11.68
CA GLU A 137 24.96 -24.46 -12.93
C GLU A 137 26.37 -25.06 -13.17
N LEU A 138 27.43 -24.32 -12.87
CA LEU A 138 28.81 -24.82 -12.95
C LEU A 138 29.09 -25.90 -11.89
N GLU A 139 28.64 -25.71 -10.65
CA GLU A 139 28.76 -26.71 -9.57
C GLU A 139 28.05 -28.03 -9.94
N GLU A 140 26.84 -27.95 -10.51
CA GLU A 140 26.11 -29.13 -10.99
C GLU A 140 26.84 -29.84 -12.14
N LYS A 141 27.42 -29.09 -13.08
CA LYS A 141 28.24 -29.67 -14.17
C LYS A 141 29.47 -30.39 -13.62
N LEU A 142 30.20 -29.76 -12.70
CA LEU A 142 31.37 -30.37 -12.06
C LEU A 142 31.01 -31.65 -11.31
N LYS A 143 29.87 -31.66 -10.62
CA LYS A 143 29.37 -32.85 -9.92
C LYS A 143 29.12 -34.02 -10.89
N LYS A 144 28.44 -33.75 -12.01
CA LYS A 144 28.19 -34.77 -13.04
C LYS A 144 29.49 -35.33 -13.63
N MET A 145 30.42 -34.45 -13.99
CA MET A 145 31.73 -34.88 -14.53
C MET A 145 32.51 -35.74 -13.52
N LYS A 146 32.37 -35.47 -12.22
CA LYS A 146 32.97 -36.29 -11.16
C LYS A 146 32.30 -37.66 -11.00
N GLU A 147 30.99 -37.76 -11.22
CA GLU A 147 30.26 -39.04 -11.19
C GLU A 147 30.56 -39.91 -12.42
N GLU A 148 31.02 -39.30 -13.52
CA GLU A 148 31.44 -39.97 -14.76
C GLU A 148 32.92 -40.41 -14.77
N LEU A 149 33.70 -40.08 -13.73
CA LEU A 149 35.10 -40.48 -13.53
C LEU A 149 35.20 -41.72 -12.62
#